data_AF-H6QPE9-F1
#
_entry.id   AF-H6QPE9-F1
#
_cell.length_a   1.000
_cell.length_b   1.000
_cell.length_c   1.000
_cell.angle_alpha   90.00
_cell.angle_beta   90.00
_cell.angle_gamma   90.00
#
_symmetry.space_group_name_H-M   'P 1'
#
loop_
_entity.id
_entity.type
_entity.pdbx_description
1 polymer ?
#
loop_
_entity_poly.entity_id
_entity_poly.type
_entity_poly.pdbx_seq_one_letter_code
_entity_poly.pdbx_strand_id
1 'polypeptide(L)'
;MTKCLPADARVISISSASFTVDQAVLTGESHCVTKSTETVNLSGAVKQDMVNILCSRTTIVSGKAQAVVVFTCSRTAIGDIHESITSQISSEHSIQTKGR
;
A
#
# COMPACT_ATOMS: atom_id res chain seq x y z
N MET A 1 5.28 5.73 -19.70
CA MET A 1 6.10 5.13 -18.63
C MET A 1 5.37 5.34 -17.32
N THR A 2 4.64 4.32 -16.87
CA THR A 2 3.82 4.39 -15.66
C THR A 2 4.73 4.39 -14.43
N LYS A 3 4.58 5.37 -13.54
CA LYS A 3 5.37 5.46 -12.30
C LYS A 3 4.67 4.62 -11.23
N CYS A 4 5.06 3.35 -11.13
CA CYS A 4 4.68 2.52 -9.99
C CYS A 4 5.58 2.82 -8.79
N LEU A 5 5.01 2.72 -7.59
CA LEU A 5 5.74 2.95 -6.35
C LEU A 5 6.53 1.69 -5.95
N PRO A 6 7.85 1.78 -5.67
CA PRO A 6 8.68 0.62 -5.38
C PRO A 6 8.56 0.12 -3.93
N ALA A 7 8.10 0.97 -3.01
CA ALA A 7 8.04 0.72 -1.58
C ALA A 7 6.92 1.56 -0.95
N ASP A 8 6.54 1.26 0.29
CA ASP A 8 5.60 2.12 1.01
C ASP A 8 6.35 3.36 1.52
N ALA A 9 5.79 4.54 1.30
CA ALA A 9 6.46 5.80 1.59
C ALA A 9 5.53 6.87 2.16
N ARG A 10 6.02 7.67 3.11
CA ARG A 10 5.31 8.83 3.68
C ARG A 10 5.60 10.07 2.85
N VAL A 11 4.55 10.76 2.38
CA VAL A 11 4.69 12.00 1.58
C VAL A 11 5.21 13.15 2.44
N ILE A 12 6.38 13.70 2.12
CA ILE A 12 6.98 14.82 2.88
C ILE A 12 6.77 16.17 2.20
N SER A 13 6.65 16.19 0.87
CA SER A 13 6.34 17.40 0.11
C SER A 13 5.66 17.06 -1.20
N ILE A 14 4.76 17.94 -1.63
CA ILE A 14 4.09 17.85 -2.94
C ILE A 14 4.52 19.08 -3.74
N SER A 15 5.13 18.85 -4.90
CA SER A 15 5.64 19.91 -5.78
C SER A 15 4.62 20.37 -6.82
N SER A 16 3.52 19.63 -6.98
CA SER A 16 2.46 19.92 -7.95
C SER A 16 1.21 20.48 -7.27
N ALA A 17 0.31 21.09 -8.03
CA ALA A 17 -0.97 21.59 -7.49
C ALA A 17 -1.86 20.47 -6.92
N SER A 18 -1.75 19.26 -7.48
CA SER A 18 -2.39 18.05 -6.97
C SER A 18 -1.46 16.86 -7.11
N PHE A 19 -1.65 15.87 -6.24
CA PHE A 19 -0.95 14.59 -6.30
C PHE A 19 -1.94 13.47 -6.03
N THR A 20 -2.19 12.65 -7.05
CA THR A 20 -3.22 11.60 -7.02
C THR A 20 -2.64 10.23 -7.35
N VAL A 21 -3.12 9.21 -6.65
CA VAL A 21 -2.62 7.83 -6.74
C VAL A 21 -3.80 6.88 -6.93
N ASP A 22 -3.66 5.95 -7.85
CA ASP A 22 -4.55 4.82 -8.04
C ASP A 22 -4.15 3.69 -7.07
N GLN A 23 -5.05 3.37 -6.14
CA GLN A 23 -4.88 2.37 -5.09
C GLN A 23 -5.79 1.14 -5.28
N ALA A 24 -6.36 0.95 -6.48
CA ALA A 24 -7.27 -0.15 -6.78
C ALA A 24 -6.66 -1.53 -6.47
N VAL A 25 -5.34 -1.67 -6.64
CA VAL A 25 -4.62 -2.93 -6.34
C VAL A 25 -4.69 -3.37 -4.87
N LEU A 26 -4.93 -2.45 -3.94
CA LEU A 26 -5.03 -2.76 -2.50
C LEU A 26 -6.45 -2.63 -1.94
N THR A 27 -7.29 -1.80 -2.56
CA THR A 27 -8.62 -1.45 -2.04
C THR A 27 -9.76 -2.04 -2.86
N GLY A 28 -9.51 -2.44 -4.11
CA GLY A 28 -10.55 -2.85 -5.06
C GLY A 28 -11.35 -1.68 -5.64
N GLU A 29 -11.08 -0.44 -5.23
CA GLU A 29 -11.81 0.74 -5.71
C GLU A 29 -11.10 1.39 -6.89
N SER A 30 -11.84 1.69 -7.97
CA SER A 30 -11.27 2.28 -9.19
C SER A 30 -11.05 3.80 -9.11
N HIS A 31 -11.38 4.44 -7.98
CA HIS A 31 -11.25 5.88 -7.82
C HIS A 31 -9.84 6.26 -7.35
N CYS A 32 -9.27 7.29 -8.00
CA CYS A 32 -7.99 7.85 -7.59
C CYS A 32 -8.12 8.64 -6.30
N VAL A 33 -7.13 8.54 -5.43
CA VAL A 33 -7.13 9.24 -4.13
C VAL A 33 -6.09 10.35 -4.13
N THR A 34 -6.52 11.54 -3.70
CA THR A 34 -5.63 12.69 -3.49
C THR A 34 -4.81 12.49 -2.23
N LYS A 35 -3.50 12.71 -2.34
CA LYS A 35 -2.55 12.54 -1.25
C LYS A 35 -2.19 13.89 -0.63
N SER A 36 -1.88 13.89 0.67
CA SER A 36 -1.57 15.08 1.47
C SER A 36 -0.32 14.86 2.33
N THR A 37 0.36 15.95 2.70
CA THR A 37 1.44 15.95 3.69
C THR A 37 0.93 16.01 5.13
N GLU A 38 -0.37 16.23 5.34
CA GLU A 38 -0.96 16.34 6.67
C GLU A 38 -0.89 15.03 7.46
N THR A 39 -0.85 15.16 8.79
CA THR A 39 -0.90 14.01 9.70
C THR A 39 -2.31 13.43 9.72
N VAL A 40 -2.43 12.13 9.54
CA VAL A 40 -3.69 11.40 9.67
C VAL A 40 -3.81 10.92 11.12
N ASN A 41 -4.98 11.12 11.72
CA ASN A 41 -5.27 10.57 13.04
C ASN A 41 -5.45 9.05 12.93
N LEU A 42 -4.61 8.29 13.63
CA LEU A 42 -4.57 6.83 13.54
C LEU A 42 -5.70 6.14 14.32
N SER A 43 -6.43 6.86 15.18
CA SER A 43 -7.51 6.29 15.99
C SER A 43 -8.68 5.86 15.09
N GLY A 44 -8.73 4.57 14.74
CA GLY A 44 -9.80 3.99 13.92
C GLY A 44 -9.63 4.18 12.41
N ALA A 45 -8.49 4.69 11.95
CA ALA A 45 -8.23 4.90 10.54
C ALA A 45 -8.10 3.56 9.79
N VAL A 46 -8.87 3.40 8.72
CA VAL A 46 -8.68 2.29 7.78
C VAL A 46 -7.58 2.62 6.77
N LYS A 47 -7.05 1.61 6.07
CA LYS A 47 -5.95 1.81 5.11
C LYS A 47 -6.26 2.87 4.04
N GLN A 48 -7.53 3.07 3.73
CA GLN A 48 -8.02 4.07 2.79
C GLN A 48 -7.88 5.51 3.31
N ASP A 49 -7.98 5.72 4.62
CA ASP A 49 -7.84 7.03 5.27
C ASP A 49 -6.39 7.52 5.33
N MET A 50 -5.42 6.64 5.05
CA MET A 50 -4.00 6.96 5.00
C MET A 50 -3.63 7.75 3.74
N VAL A 51 -4.20 8.95 3.59
CA VAL A 51 -3.95 9.89 2.48
C VAL A 51 -2.53 10.44 2.46
N ASN A 52 -1.74 10.16 3.49
CA ASN A 52 -0.40 10.67 3.65
C ASN A 52 0.70 9.59 3.42
N ILE A 53 0.27 8.34 3.23
CA ILE A 53 1.10 7.18 2.86
C ILE A 53 0.85 6.80 1.40
N LEU A 54 1.92 6.45 0.71
CA LEU A 54 1.96 5.87 -0.62
C LEU A 54 2.24 4.38 -0.46
N CYS A 55 1.37 3.53 -1.01
CA CYS A 55 1.58 2.09 -0.91
C CYS A 55 2.34 1.58 -2.14
N SER A 56 3.24 0.63 -1.94
CA SER A 56 3.95 -0.06 -3.01
C SER A 56 2.99 -0.69 -4.02
N ARG A 57 3.42 -0.76 -5.28
CA ARG A 57 2.64 -1.22 -6.45
C ARG A 57 1.40 -0.39 -6.80
N THR A 58 1.08 0.65 -6.04
CA THR A 58 0.11 1.66 -6.49
C THR A 58 0.73 2.57 -7.55
N THR A 59 -0.12 3.19 -8.36
CA THR A 59 0.32 3.96 -9.54
C THR A 59 0.07 5.44 -9.33
N ILE A 60 1.08 6.27 -9.59
CA ILE A 60 0.92 7.72 -9.61
C ILE A 60 0.13 8.09 -10.88
N VAL A 61 -1.02 8.72 -10.69
CA VAL A 61 -1.91 9.16 -11.77
C VAL A 61 -1.58 10.58 -12.18
N SER A 62 -1.35 11.47 -11.21
CA SER A 62 -0.97 12.86 -11.48
C SER A 62 -0.07 13.44 -10.40
N GLY A 63 0.78 14.39 -10.79
CA GLY A 63 1.60 15.18 -9.90
C GLY A 63 3.02 14.66 -9.63
N LYS A 64 3.73 15.39 -8.78
CA LYS A 64 5.09 15.10 -8.32
C LYS A 64 5.18 15.39 -6.83
N ALA A 65 5.77 14.47 -6.09
CA ALA A 65 5.98 14.57 -4.65
C ALA A 65 7.35 14.01 -4.26
N GLN A 66 7.84 14.40 -3.09
CA GLN A 66 8.92 13.73 -2.40
C GLN A 66 8.34 12.95 -1.23
N ALA A 67 8.89 11.76 -1.00
CA ALA A 67 8.43 10.87 0.05
C ALA A 67 9.61 10.15 0.69
N VAL A 68 9.47 9.78 1.96
CA VAL A 68 10.43 8.98 2.71
C VAL A 68 9.92 7.55 2.79
N VAL A 69 10.75 6.59 2.39
CA VAL A 69 10.39 5.16 2.49
C VAL A 69 10.23 4.78 3.95
N VAL A 70 9.08 4.18 4.29
CA VAL A 70 8.76 3.72 5.65
C VAL A 70 8.74 2.21 5.74
N PHE A 71 8.29 1.51 4.69
CA PHE A 71 8.31 0.05 4.65
C PHE A 71 8.79 -0.50 3.31
N THR A 72 9.48 -1.63 3.38
CA THR A 72 10.04 -2.37 2.23
C THR A 72 9.77 -3.86 2.40
N CYS A 73 9.83 -4.61 1.29
CA CYS A 73 9.65 -6.07 1.26
C CYS A 73 8.37 -6.52 1.98
N SER A 74 8.44 -7.54 2.84
CA SER A 74 7.29 -8.11 3.56
C SER A 74 6.57 -7.10 4.47
N ARG A 75 7.22 -6.02 4.89
CA ARG A 75 6.59 -4.99 5.74
C ARG A 75 5.70 -4.01 4.98
N THR A 76 5.72 -4.03 3.66
CA THR A 76 4.79 -3.21 2.85
C THR A 76 3.36 -3.73 2.98
N ALA A 77 2.36 -2.90 2.71
CA ALA A 77 0.96 -3.30 2.71
C ALA A 77 0.70 -4.51 1.78
N ILE A 78 1.36 -4.57 0.62
CA ILE A 78 1.28 -5.72 -0.30
C ILE A 78 2.09 -6.93 0.19
N GLY A 79 3.22 -6.68 0.87
CA GLY A 79 4.05 -7.73 1.48
C GLY A 79 3.32 -8.46 2.61
N ASP A 80 2.62 -7.70 3.45
CA ASP A 80 1.78 -8.20 4.55
C ASP A 80 0.64 -9.07 4.01
N ILE A 81 -0.04 -8.63 2.94
CA ILE A 81 -1.04 -9.45 2.24
C ILE A 81 -0.42 -10.75 1.71
N HIS A 82 0.74 -10.67 1.06
CA HIS A 82 1.43 -11.85 0.52
C HIS A 82 1.81 -12.86 1.63
N GLU A 83 2.31 -12.38 2.76
CA GLU A 83 2.69 -13.20 3.91
C GLU A 83 1.45 -13.84 4.56
N SER A 84 0.36 -13.09 4.71
CA SER A 84 -0.92 -13.62 5.21
C SER A 84 -1.46 -14.75 4.32
N ILE A 85 -1.42 -14.60 3.00
CA ILE A 85 -1.87 -15.64 2.06
C ILE A 85 -0.96 -16.86 2.15
N THR A 86 0.36 -16.65 2.15
CA THR A 86 1.34 -17.75 2.18
C THR A 86 1.24 -18.57 3.46
N SER A 87 1.05 -17.92 4.61
CA SER A 87 0.91 -18.59 5.91
C SER A 87 -0.36 -19.45 5.99
N GLN A 88 -1.48 -18.99 5.44
CA GLN A 88 -2.72 -19.77 5.37
C GLN A 88 -2.56 -21.04 4.52
N ILE A 89 -1.94 -20.93 3.34
CA ILE A 89 -1.69 -22.08 2.45
C ILE A 89 -0.80 -23.14 3.13
N SER A 90 0.22 -22.69 3.88
CA SER A 90 1.11 -23.61 4.60
C SER A 90 0.41 -24.43 5.69
N SER A 91 -0.65 -23.87 6.30
CA SER A 91 -1.40 -24.53 7.36
C SER A 91 -2.28 -25.67 6.82
N GLU A 92 -2.92 -25.48 5.67
CA GLU A 92 -3.79 -26.51 5.05
C GLU A 92 -2.98 -27.71 4.54
N HIS A 93 -1.77 -27.47 4.01
CA HIS A 93 -0.90 -28.53 3.49
C HIS A 93 -0.40 -29.50 4.58
N SER A 94 -0.49 -29.13 5.87
CA SER A 94 -0.08 -29.95 7.02
C SER A 94 -1.16 -30.96 7.48
N ILE A 95 -2.42 -30.79 7.05
CA ILE A 95 -3.52 -31.67 7.46
C ILE A 95 -3.63 -32.92 6.58
N GLN A 96 -3.16 -32.86 5.32
CA GLN A 96 -3.30 -33.97 4.39
C GLN A 96 -2.25 -35.11 4.56
N THR A 97 -1.27 -34.93 5.45
CA THR A 97 -0.22 -35.94 5.70
C THR A 97 -0.44 -36.80 6.95
N LYS A 98 -1.51 -36.56 7.73
CA LYS A 98 -1.80 -37.33 8.98
C LYS A 98 -2.67 -38.58 8.78
N GLY A 99 -2.90 -38.99 7.54
CA GLY A 99 -3.69 -40.18 7.19
C GLY A 99 -2.91 -41.16 6.34
N ARG A 100 -1.89 -41.81 6.92
CA ARG A 100 -1.37 -43.11 6.47
C ARG A 100 -0.89 -43.90 7.67
#